data_AF-A0A941NDS7-F1
#
_entry.id   AF-A0A941NDS7-F1
#
_cell.length_a   1.000
_cell.length_b   1.000
_cell.length_c   1.000
_cell.angle_alpha   90.00
_cell.angle_beta   90.00
_cell.angle_gamma   90.00
#
_symmetry.space_group_name_H-M   'P 1'
#
loop_
_entity.id
_entity.type
_entity.pdbx_description
1 polymer ?
#
loop_
_entity_poly.entity_id
_entity_poly.type
_entity_poly.pdbx_seq_one_letter_code
_entity_poly.pdbx_strand_id
1 'polypeptide(L)'
;MSFDRNARLAWMKQEAKERILLLDGSWGVMIQGYKLGEEDFRGDRFGNHAGELKGNNDLLTLTKPEIIRDIGRQYLEAGADFIETNTFNSNFTSQEDYGLGHLVGELNQAGARLARELCDEYSTGGRPRLVAGVLGPANRTASISPDVNDPSFRNITFDELRATYRDGARGLIAGGSDVLMIETVFDTLNCKAAI
;
A
#
# COMPACT_ATOMS: atom_id res chain seq x y z
N MET A 1 26.11 -6.25 -3.81
CA MET A 1 26.19 -4.80 -4.12
C MET A 1 24.87 -4.20 -3.68
N SER A 2 24.89 -3.18 -2.82
CA SER A 2 23.66 -2.48 -2.41
C SER A 2 23.37 -1.39 -3.44
N PHE A 3 22.21 -1.45 -4.09
CA PHE A 3 21.74 -0.35 -4.91
C PHE A 3 21.14 0.70 -3.98
N ASP A 4 21.55 1.96 -4.08
CA ASP A 4 20.75 3.04 -3.48
C ASP A 4 19.51 3.34 -4.34
N ARG A 5 18.60 4.18 -3.83
CA ARG A 5 17.37 4.53 -4.54
C ARG A 5 17.64 5.16 -5.91
N ASN A 6 18.66 6.01 -6.03
CA ASN A 6 18.97 6.68 -7.30
C ASN A 6 19.49 5.68 -8.35
N ALA A 7 20.31 4.72 -7.94
CA ALA A 7 20.78 3.63 -8.79
C ALA A 7 19.62 2.74 -9.27
N ARG A 8 18.67 2.41 -8.40
CA ARG A 8 17.46 1.64 -8.78
C ARG A 8 16.59 2.39 -9.79
N LEU A 9 16.36 3.70 -9.57
CA LEU A 9 15.59 4.53 -10.49
C LEU A 9 16.29 4.73 -11.84
N ALA A 10 17.62 4.86 -11.84
CA ALA A 10 18.41 4.95 -13.07
C ALA A 10 18.35 3.63 -13.86
N TRP A 11 18.49 2.50 -13.17
CA TRP A 11 18.31 1.17 -13.76
C TRP A 11 16.92 1.03 -14.37
N MET A 12 15.86 1.34 -13.62
CA MET A 12 14.48 1.27 -14.10
C MET A 12 14.27 2.06 -15.40
N LYS A 13 14.74 3.30 -15.45
CA LYS A 13 14.61 4.15 -16.64
C LYS A 13 15.39 3.62 -17.85
N GLN A 14 16.52 2.96 -17.62
CA GLN A 14 17.31 2.39 -18.70
C GLN A 14 16.70 1.07 -19.18
N GLU A 15 16.34 0.19 -18.26
CA GLU A 15 15.76 -1.11 -18.54
C GLU A 15 14.41 -1.01 -19.26
N ALA A 16 13.57 -0.03 -18.89
CA ALA A 16 12.29 0.24 -19.53
C ALA A 16 12.39 0.64 -21.01
N LYS A 17 13.58 0.98 -21.51
CA LYS A 17 13.81 1.22 -22.95
C LYS A 17 14.06 -0.07 -23.74
N GLU A 18 14.56 -1.09 -23.06
CA GLU A 18 15.00 -2.35 -23.67
C GLU A 18 13.93 -3.44 -23.54
N ARG A 19 13.14 -3.42 -22.46
CA ARG A 19 12.06 -4.40 -22.23
C ARG A 19 10.93 -3.86 -21.37
N ILE A 20 9.83 -4.60 -21.36
CA ILE A 20 8.71 -4.39 -20.43
C ILE A 20 9.16 -4.74 -19.02
N LEU A 21 8.89 -3.85 -18.06
CA LEU A 21 9.03 -4.10 -16.63
C LEU A 21 7.74 -4.68 -16.07
N LEU A 22 7.86 -5.66 -15.18
CA LEU A 22 6.73 -6.36 -14.60
C LEU A 22 6.39 -5.79 -13.22
N LEU A 23 5.14 -5.35 -13.05
CA LEU A 23 4.53 -5.14 -11.74
C LEU A 23 4.01 -6.48 -11.20
N ASP A 24 3.91 -6.60 -9.88
CA ASP A 24 3.27 -7.74 -9.24
C ASP A 24 1.74 -7.76 -9.49
N GLY A 25 1.05 -8.69 -8.84
CA GLY A 25 -0.36 -8.97 -9.07
C GLY A 25 -1.26 -8.65 -7.87
N SER A 26 -2.48 -9.18 -7.90
CA SER A 26 -3.47 -8.93 -6.86
C SER A 26 -3.13 -9.56 -5.50
N TRP A 27 -2.69 -8.73 -4.56
CA TRP A 27 -2.48 -9.09 -3.16
C TRP A 27 -3.73 -9.64 -2.48
N GLY A 28 -4.89 -9.00 -2.68
CA GLY A 28 -6.15 -9.42 -2.05
C GLY A 28 -6.57 -10.84 -2.42
N VAL A 29 -6.39 -11.24 -3.69
CA VAL A 29 -6.67 -12.62 -4.15
C VAL A 29 -5.72 -13.61 -3.48
N MET A 30 -4.44 -13.27 -3.37
CA MET A 30 -3.46 -14.12 -2.71
C MET A 30 -3.78 -14.29 -1.22
N ILE A 31 -4.13 -13.21 -0.51
CA ILE A 31 -4.52 -13.23 0.91
C ILE A 31 -5.75 -14.13 1.14
N GLN A 32 -6.75 -14.07 0.27
CA GLN A 32 -7.95 -14.93 0.37
C GLN A 32 -7.61 -16.43 0.38
N GLY A 33 -6.53 -16.84 -0.30
CA GLY A 33 -6.05 -18.22 -0.32
C GLY A 33 -5.63 -18.78 1.05
N TYR A 34 -5.22 -17.91 1.97
CA TYR A 34 -4.79 -18.31 3.33
C TYR A 34 -5.95 -18.54 4.30
N LYS A 35 -7.20 -18.19 3.91
CA LYS A 35 -8.43 -18.41 4.70
C LYS A 35 -8.36 -17.87 6.14
N LEU A 36 -7.81 -16.68 6.29
CA LEU A 36 -7.56 -16.04 7.59
C LEU A 36 -8.86 -15.73 8.35
N GLY A 37 -8.80 -15.90 9.67
CA GLY A 37 -9.87 -15.59 10.62
C GLY A 37 -9.62 -14.29 11.37
N GLU A 38 -10.60 -13.84 12.16
CA GLU A 38 -10.51 -12.60 12.96
C GLU A 38 -9.24 -12.54 13.84
N GLU A 39 -8.88 -13.66 14.47
CA GLU A 39 -7.68 -13.75 15.31
C GLU A 39 -6.38 -13.44 14.55
N ASP A 40 -6.33 -13.72 13.25
CA ASP A 40 -5.16 -13.42 12.42
C ASP A 40 -5.00 -11.91 12.17
N PHE A 41 -6.12 -11.20 12.02
CA PHE A 41 -6.14 -9.75 11.88
C PHE A 41 -5.93 -9.04 13.22
N ARG A 42 -6.31 -9.67 14.33
CA ARG A 42 -6.02 -9.13 15.67
C ARG A 42 -4.55 -9.28 16.04
N GLY A 43 -3.98 -10.47 15.79
CA GLY A 43 -2.68 -10.86 16.33
C GLY A 43 -2.58 -10.60 17.84
N ASP A 44 -1.35 -10.52 18.34
CA ASP A 44 -1.14 -10.25 19.77
C ASP A 44 -1.49 -8.81 20.15
N ARG A 45 -1.32 -7.86 19.21
CA ARG A 45 -1.41 -6.42 19.47
C ARG A 45 -2.86 -5.92 19.63
N PHE A 46 -3.82 -6.52 18.92
CA PHE A 46 -5.20 -6.02 18.85
C PHE A 46 -6.24 -6.99 19.44
N GLY A 47 -5.83 -7.93 20.29
CA GLY A 47 -6.74 -8.91 20.91
C GLY A 47 -7.96 -8.28 21.61
N ASN A 48 -7.76 -7.14 22.28
CA ASN A 48 -8.82 -6.42 23.01
C ASN A 48 -9.53 -5.33 22.18
N HIS A 49 -9.30 -5.25 20.86
CA HIS A 49 -9.93 -4.24 20.02
C HIS A 49 -11.46 -4.45 19.95
N ALA A 50 -12.24 -3.38 20.04
CA ALA A 50 -13.69 -3.48 20.22
C ALA A 50 -14.47 -3.85 18.95
N GLY A 51 -13.97 -3.49 17.76
CA GLY A 51 -14.58 -3.79 16.47
C GLY A 51 -14.06 -5.09 15.82
N GLU A 52 -14.68 -5.49 14.71
CA GLU A 52 -14.15 -6.54 13.83
C GLU A 52 -12.97 -5.99 13.01
N LEU A 53 -11.87 -6.74 12.90
CA LEU A 53 -10.69 -6.34 12.12
C LEU A 53 -10.52 -7.16 10.83
N LYS A 54 -11.23 -8.27 10.71
CA LYS A 54 -11.25 -9.11 9.52
C LYS A 54 -11.62 -8.29 8.28
N GLY A 55 -10.81 -8.44 7.23
CA GLY A 55 -10.95 -7.71 5.98
C GLY A 55 -10.03 -6.48 5.87
N ASN A 56 -9.43 -6.02 6.97
CA ASN A 56 -8.38 -5.01 6.94
C ASN A 56 -7.04 -5.63 6.50
N ASN A 57 -6.90 -5.97 5.22
CA ASN A 57 -5.74 -6.69 4.69
C ASN A 57 -4.41 -5.96 4.93
N ASP A 58 -4.41 -4.63 4.92
CA ASP A 58 -3.26 -3.79 5.22
C ASP A 58 -2.70 -4.06 6.63
N LEU A 59 -3.57 -4.35 7.60
CA LEU A 59 -3.20 -4.64 8.99
C LEU A 59 -2.34 -5.89 9.13
N LEU A 60 -2.48 -6.85 8.20
CA LEU A 60 -1.69 -8.08 8.17
C LEU A 60 -0.19 -7.80 8.00
N THR A 61 0.18 -6.61 7.50
CA THR A 61 1.58 -6.15 7.50
C THR A 61 2.17 -6.11 8.92
N LEU A 62 1.34 -5.82 9.93
CA LEU A 62 1.74 -5.76 11.33
C LEU A 62 1.46 -7.06 12.08
N THR A 63 0.35 -7.74 11.78
CA THR A 63 -0.10 -8.90 12.57
C THR A 63 0.31 -10.25 11.99
N LYS A 64 0.53 -10.34 10.67
CA LYS A 64 0.94 -11.54 9.93
C LYS A 64 1.97 -11.21 8.83
N PRO A 65 3.08 -10.52 9.16
CA PRO A 65 4.08 -10.09 8.18
C PRO A 65 4.66 -11.26 7.37
N GLU A 66 4.70 -12.46 7.94
CA GLU A 66 5.14 -13.69 7.27
C GLU A 66 4.29 -14.05 6.05
N ILE A 67 2.97 -13.84 6.11
CA ILE A 67 2.05 -14.09 4.98
C ILE A 67 2.29 -13.05 3.88
N ILE A 68 2.40 -11.78 4.26
CA ILE A 68 2.67 -10.68 3.32
C ILE A 68 4.03 -10.91 2.62
N ARG A 69 5.04 -11.40 3.36
CA ARG A 69 6.32 -11.79 2.79
C ARG A 69 6.21 -12.96 1.82
N ASP A 70 5.46 -13.99 2.18
CA ASP A 70 5.28 -15.17 1.34
C ASP A 70 4.63 -14.80 -0.01
N ILE A 71 3.61 -13.94 0.00
CA ILE A 71 2.97 -13.43 -1.22
C ILE A 71 3.96 -12.64 -2.08
N GLY A 72 4.71 -11.71 -1.47
CA GLY A 72 5.71 -10.92 -2.20
C GLY A 72 6.83 -11.78 -2.79
N ARG A 73 7.26 -12.84 -2.09
CA ARG A 73 8.24 -13.82 -2.63
C ARG A 73 7.70 -14.53 -3.86
N GLN A 74 6.44 -14.99 -3.83
CA GLN A 74 5.83 -15.64 -4.98
C GLN A 74 5.83 -14.74 -6.23
N TYR A 75 5.54 -13.44 -6.08
CA TYR A 75 5.65 -12.50 -7.19
C TYR A 75 7.08 -12.26 -7.67
N LEU A 76 8.04 -12.15 -6.76
CA LEU A 76 9.45 -11.99 -7.10
C LEU A 76 10.03 -13.23 -7.81
N GLU A 77 9.63 -14.43 -7.39
CA GLU A 77 9.97 -15.72 -8.01
C GLU A 77 9.35 -15.86 -9.40
N ALA A 78 8.13 -15.36 -9.58
CA ALA A 78 7.48 -15.25 -10.88
C ALA A 78 8.12 -14.20 -11.81
N GLY A 79 9.06 -13.39 -11.29
CA GLY A 79 9.90 -12.50 -12.09
C GLY A 79 9.52 -11.02 -12.04
N ALA A 80 8.66 -10.61 -11.10
CA ALA A 80 8.29 -9.21 -10.91
C ALA A 80 9.53 -8.30 -10.75
N ASP A 81 9.50 -7.13 -11.39
CA ASP A 81 10.52 -6.09 -11.23
C ASP A 81 10.13 -5.09 -10.14
N PHE A 82 8.83 -4.87 -9.95
CA PHE A 82 8.25 -4.08 -8.87
C PHE A 82 7.47 -4.96 -7.92
N ILE A 83 7.52 -4.61 -6.64
CA ILE A 83 6.60 -5.10 -5.62
C ILE A 83 5.83 -3.90 -5.07
N GLU A 84 4.51 -4.01 -5.10
CA GLU A 84 3.61 -3.09 -4.43
C GLU A 84 3.70 -3.26 -2.91
N THR A 85 3.49 -2.16 -2.19
CA THR A 85 3.30 -2.21 -0.75
C THR A 85 1.87 -2.63 -0.43
N ASN A 86 1.68 -3.44 0.61
CA ASN A 86 0.35 -3.79 1.14
C ASN A 86 -0.25 -2.60 1.91
N THR A 87 -0.54 -1.52 1.19
CA THR A 87 -0.94 -0.20 1.74
C THR A 87 -2.12 0.44 1.01
N PHE A 88 -2.89 -0.36 0.27
CA PHE A 88 -4.06 0.11 -0.50
C PHE A 88 -5.08 0.87 0.36
N ASN A 89 -5.41 0.35 1.54
CA ASN A 89 -6.34 0.95 2.50
C ASN A 89 -5.63 1.60 3.70
N SER A 90 -4.31 1.80 3.62
CA SER A 90 -3.51 2.46 4.66
C SER A 90 -3.67 3.97 4.57
N ASN A 91 -4.91 4.43 4.69
CA ASN A 91 -5.30 5.83 4.66
C ASN A 91 -6.32 6.07 5.79
N PHE A 92 -6.43 7.31 6.25
CA PHE A 92 -7.22 7.64 7.44
C PHE A 92 -8.67 7.20 7.33
N THR A 93 -9.34 7.49 6.21
CA THR A 93 -10.78 7.21 6.12
C THR A 93 -11.11 5.72 5.99
N SER A 94 -10.25 4.93 5.34
CA SER A 94 -10.39 3.47 5.31
C SER A 94 -10.07 2.84 6.67
N GLN A 95 -9.02 3.31 7.37
CA GLN A 95 -8.64 2.73 8.67
C GLN A 95 -9.58 3.13 9.81
N GLU A 96 -10.25 4.28 9.72
CA GLU A 96 -11.27 4.69 10.69
C GLU A 96 -12.51 3.79 10.68
N ASP A 97 -12.84 3.12 9.57
CA ASP A 97 -13.92 2.11 9.55
C ASP A 97 -13.61 0.94 10.51
N TYR A 98 -12.32 0.72 10.82
CA TYR A 98 -11.82 -0.25 11.79
C TYR A 98 -11.39 0.39 13.13
N GLY A 99 -11.58 1.69 13.32
CA GLY A 99 -11.07 2.41 14.51
C GLY A 99 -9.54 2.45 14.62
N LEU A 100 -8.83 2.35 13.49
CA LEU A 100 -7.37 2.25 13.41
C LEU A 100 -6.72 3.42 12.64
N GLY A 101 -7.40 4.55 12.45
CA GLY A 101 -6.84 5.70 11.70
C GLY A 101 -5.53 6.24 12.26
N HIS A 102 -5.29 6.05 13.56
CA HIS A 102 -4.01 6.38 14.21
C HIS A 102 -2.81 5.55 13.74
N LEU A 103 -3.04 4.41 13.06
CA LEU A 103 -1.98 3.52 12.56
C LEU A 103 -1.54 3.82 11.12
N VAL A 104 -2.17 4.77 10.42
CA VAL A 104 -1.88 5.05 9.00
C VAL A 104 -0.40 5.24 8.72
N GLY A 105 0.29 6.07 9.51
CA GLY A 105 1.72 6.30 9.32
C GLY A 105 2.56 5.03 9.54
N GLU A 106 2.22 4.24 10.55
CA GLU A 106 2.92 2.98 10.87
C GLU A 106 2.69 1.93 9.79
N LEU A 107 1.45 1.73 9.33
CA LEU A 107 1.09 0.78 8.28
C LEU A 107 1.84 1.07 6.98
N ASN A 108 1.85 2.33 6.54
CA ASN A 108 2.57 2.73 5.34
C ASN A 108 4.09 2.51 5.45
N GLN A 109 4.66 2.88 6.60
CA GLN A 109 6.10 2.70 6.81
C GLN A 109 6.48 1.22 6.91
N ALA A 110 5.70 0.42 7.62
CA ALA A 110 5.92 -1.02 7.76
C ALA A 110 5.75 -1.74 6.42
N GLY A 111 4.73 -1.38 5.63
CA GLY A 111 4.48 -1.96 4.31
C GLY A 111 5.62 -1.68 3.33
N ALA A 112 6.08 -0.42 3.28
CA ALA A 112 7.23 -0.05 2.46
C ALA A 112 8.53 -0.72 2.91
N ARG A 113 8.76 -0.80 4.23
CA ARG A 113 9.95 -1.48 4.78
C ARG A 113 9.96 -2.97 4.44
N LEU A 114 8.83 -3.66 4.62
CA LEU A 114 8.68 -5.07 4.31
C LEU A 114 8.96 -5.34 2.83
N ALA A 115 8.34 -4.56 1.94
CA ALA A 115 8.56 -4.66 0.50
C ALA A 115 10.04 -4.38 0.12
N ARG A 116 10.67 -3.38 0.75
CA ARG A 116 12.09 -3.05 0.50
C ARG A 116 13.02 -4.19 0.87
N GLU A 117 12.81 -4.79 2.04
CA GLU A 117 13.60 -5.95 2.50
C GLU A 117 13.46 -7.13 1.52
N LEU A 118 12.24 -7.46 1.08
CA LEU A 118 12.01 -8.49 0.06
C LEU A 118 12.70 -8.17 -1.26
N CYS A 119 12.58 -6.93 -1.73
CA CYS A 119 13.22 -6.50 -2.96
C CYS A 119 14.75 -6.57 -2.86
N ASP A 120 15.32 -6.26 -1.69
CA ASP A 120 16.76 -6.36 -1.45
C ASP A 120 17.24 -7.82 -1.44
N GLU A 121 16.46 -8.75 -0.87
CA GLU A 121 16.74 -10.20 -0.90
C GLU A 121 16.80 -10.76 -2.33
N TYR A 122 15.94 -10.28 -3.23
CA TYR A 122 15.85 -10.76 -4.63
C TYR A 122 16.65 -9.91 -5.63
N SER A 123 17.30 -8.84 -5.17
CA SER A 123 18.13 -8.00 -6.02
C SER A 123 19.45 -8.70 -6.36
N THR A 124 19.75 -8.82 -7.65
CA THR A 124 21.01 -9.41 -8.13
C THR A 124 21.89 -8.35 -8.77
N GLY A 125 23.19 -8.63 -8.96
CA GLY A 125 24.23 -7.65 -9.33
C GLY A 125 23.98 -6.79 -10.57
N GLY A 126 22.99 -7.10 -11.41
CA GLY A 126 22.54 -6.26 -12.53
C GLY A 126 21.04 -6.05 -12.63
N ARG A 127 20.25 -6.54 -11.67
CA ARG A 127 18.78 -6.48 -11.68
C ARG A 127 18.28 -6.18 -10.26
N PRO A 128 18.25 -4.90 -9.85
CA PRO A 128 17.55 -4.52 -8.63
C PRO A 128 16.05 -4.79 -8.74
N ARG A 129 15.39 -4.94 -7.60
CA ARG A 129 13.93 -4.92 -7.45
C ARG A 129 13.49 -3.59 -6.89
N LEU A 130 12.37 -3.09 -7.41
CA LEU A 130 11.81 -1.80 -7.01
C LEU A 130 10.60 -1.97 -6.11
N VAL A 131 10.40 -1.01 -5.22
CA VAL A 131 9.19 -0.91 -4.40
C VAL A 131 8.29 0.19 -4.95
N ALA A 132 7.05 -0.17 -5.27
CA ALA A 132 5.97 0.76 -5.56
C ALA A 132 5.16 1.01 -4.29
N GLY A 133 5.32 2.20 -3.70
CA GLY A 133 4.54 2.64 -2.55
C GLY A 133 3.11 2.99 -2.97
N VAL A 134 2.15 2.14 -2.62
CA VAL A 134 0.76 2.26 -3.02
C VAL A 134 0.02 3.30 -2.18
N LEU A 135 -0.63 4.24 -2.86
CA LEU A 135 -1.64 5.15 -2.33
C LEU A 135 -2.97 4.81 -2.99
N GLY A 136 -3.80 4.02 -2.31
CA GLY A 136 -5.14 3.68 -2.79
C GLY A 136 -6.12 4.86 -2.70
N PRO A 137 -7.32 4.74 -3.26
CA PRO A 137 -8.15 5.90 -3.60
C PRO A 137 -8.96 6.50 -2.44
N ALA A 138 -8.78 5.97 -1.21
CA ALA A 138 -9.67 6.14 -0.06
C ALA A 138 -11.09 5.56 -0.30
N ASN A 139 -11.90 5.48 0.75
CA ASN A 139 -13.30 5.01 0.71
C ASN A 139 -14.33 6.16 0.63
N ARG A 140 -13.89 7.42 0.60
CA ARG A 140 -14.75 8.62 0.50
C ARG A 140 -14.43 9.41 -0.77
N THR A 141 -15.41 10.14 -1.27
CA THR A 141 -15.33 10.91 -2.52
C THR A 141 -15.49 12.40 -2.25
N ALA A 142 -14.62 13.21 -2.87
CA ALA A 142 -14.73 14.66 -2.82
C ALA A 142 -15.49 15.23 -4.03
N SER A 143 -15.62 14.49 -5.14
CA SER A 143 -16.33 14.98 -6.33
C SER A 143 -17.79 14.53 -6.40
N ILE A 144 -18.17 13.42 -5.77
CA ILE A 144 -19.51 12.83 -5.84
C ILE A 144 -20.18 12.92 -4.46
N SER A 145 -21.46 13.28 -4.40
CA SER A 145 -22.20 13.23 -3.13
C SER A 145 -22.55 11.78 -2.79
N PRO A 146 -22.33 11.34 -1.54
CA PRO A 146 -22.83 10.05 -1.07
C PRO A 146 -24.34 10.09 -0.74
N ASP A 147 -24.96 11.27 -0.66
CA ASP A 147 -26.41 11.43 -0.46
C ASP A 147 -27.11 11.69 -1.79
N VAL A 148 -27.93 10.73 -2.23
CA VAL A 148 -28.71 10.82 -3.47
C VAL A 148 -29.73 11.95 -3.47
N ASN A 149 -30.12 12.46 -2.30
CA ASN A 149 -31.09 13.54 -2.17
C ASN A 149 -30.44 14.92 -2.07
N ASP A 150 -29.13 14.99 -1.79
CA ASP A 150 -28.36 16.24 -1.71
C ASP A 150 -27.10 16.17 -2.58
N PRO A 151 -27.16 16.64 -3.84
CA PRO A 151 -26.00 16.63 -4.73
C PRO A 151 -24.86 17.57 -4.29
N SER A 152 -25.13 18.50 -3.36
CA SER A 152 -24.14 19.44 -2.83
C SER A 152 -23.35 18.88 -1.64
N PHE A 153 -23.87 17.86 -0.96
CA PHE A 153 -23.25 17.27 0.20
C PHE A 153 -21.92 16.58 -0.12
N ARG A 154 -20.94 16.68 0.79
CA ARG A 154 -19.67 15.96 0.75
C ARG A 154 -19.34 15.46 2.15
N ASN A 155 -18.92 14.20 2.27
CA ASN A 155 -18.51 13.59 3.53
C ASN A 155 -16.99 13.64 3.78
N ILE A 156 -16.26 14.32 2.90
CA ILE A 156 -14.84 14.63 3.04
C ILE A 156 -14.48 15.89 2.26
N THR A 157 -13.50 16.63 2.76
CA THR A 157 -12.94 17.82 2.10
C THR A 157 -11.62 17.51 1.38
N PHE A 158 -11.24 18.40 0.45
CA PHE A 158 -9.95 18.29 -0.23
C PHE A 158 -8.77 18.34 0.74
N ASP A 159 -8.83 19.19 1.78
CA ASP A 159 -7.75 19.33 2.75
C ASP A 159 -7.59 18.09 3.65
N GLU A 160 -8.69 17.42 3.99
CA GLU A 160 -8.66 16.14 4.71
C GLU A 160 -8.05 15.02 3.86
N LEU A 161 -8.42 14.94 2.58
CA LEU A 161 -7.80 13.99 1.63
C LEU A 161 -6.31 14.28 1.47
N ARG A 162 -5.93 15.55 1.29
CA ARG A 162 -4.54 15.96 1.16
C ARG A 162 -3.73 15.61 2.41
N ALA A 163 -4.29 15.82 3.60
CA ALA A 163 -3.66 15.42 4.85
C ALA A 163 -3.48 13.90 4.91
N THR A 164 -4.52 13.14 4.53
CA THR A 164 -4.52 11.68 4.49
C THR A 164 -3.42 11.14 3.56
N TYR A 165 -3.37 11.60 2.31
CA TYR A 165 -2.35 11.17 1.35
C TYR A 165 -0.94 11.58 1.76
N ARG A 166 -0.77 12.77 2.35
CA ARG A 166 0.53 13.23 2.85
C ARG A 166 1.08 12.30 3.93
N ASP A 167 0.25 11.84 4.85
CA ASP A 167 0.70 10.98 5.94
C ASP A 167 1.07 9.58 5.41
N GLY A 168 0.30 9.03 4.46
CA GLY A 168 0.66 7.81 3.75
C GLY A 168 1.96 7.94 2.97
N ALA A 169 2.09 8.98 2.13
CA ALA A 169 3.30 9.24 1.35
C ALA A 169 4.56 9.39 2.23
N ARG A 170 4.46 10.07 3.37
CA ARG A 170 5.56 10.18 4.33
C ARG A 170 5.98 8.82 4.88
N GLY A 171 5.03 7.98 5.26
CA GLY A 171 5.28 6.61 5.73
C GLY A 171 6.00 5.78 4.64
N LEU A 172 5.47 5.79 3.42
CA LEU A 172 6.03 5.06 2.28
C LEU A 172 7.48 5.48 1.95
N ILE A 173 7.72 6.80 1.91
CA ILE A 173 9.07 7.35 1.69
C ILE A 173 10.01 6.93 2.82
N ALA A 174 9.57 7.03 4.09
CA ALA A 174 10.37 6.65 5.25
C ALA A 174 10.63 5.13 5.33
N GLY A 175 9.75 4.32 4.77
CA GLY A 175 9.89 2.85 4.69
C GLY A 175 10.76 2.38 3.52
N GLY A 176 11.07 3.26 2.56
CA GLY A 176 12.03 2.96 1.48
C GLY A 176 11.41 2.66 0.12
N SER A 177 10.17 3.11 -0.14
CA SER A 177 9.59 3.06 -1.49
C SER A 177 10.46 3.80 -2.52
N ASP A 178 10.60 3.21 -3.71
CA ASP A 178 11.34 3.85 -4.81
C ASP A 178 10.46 4.85 -5.54
N VAL A 179 9.22 4.48 -5.80
CA VAL A 179 8.19 5.32 -6.42
C VAL A 179 6.93 5.31 -5.57
N LEU A 180 6.12 6.36 -5.69
CA LEU A 180 4.75 6.37 -5.16
C LEU A 180 3.79 6.14 -6.32
N MET A 181 2.79 5.28 -6.11
CA MET A 181 1.81 4.91 -7.11
C MET A 181 0.42 5.23 -6.57
N ILE A 182 -0.22 6.24 -7.17
CA ILE A 182 -1.64 6.54 -6.93
C ILE A 182 -2.42 5.63 -7.85
N GLU A 183 -3.13 4.65 -7.29
CA GLU A 183 -3.82 3.63 -8.09
C GLU A 183 -5.33 3.58 -7.83
N THR A 184 -6.03 2.84 -8.70
CA THR A 184 -7.50 2.66 -8.66
C THR A 184 -8.26 3.98 -8.50
N VAL A 185 -7.82 5.01 -9.23
CA VAL A 185 -8.42 6.35 -9.18
C VAL A 185 -9.85 6.31 -9.72
N PHE A 186 -10.83 6.26 -8.82
CA PHE A 186 -12.26 6.39 -9.15
C PHE A 186 -12.75 7.85 -9.05
N ASP A 187 -12.07 8.68 -8.26
CA ASP A 187 -12.35 10.11 -8.07
C ASP A 187 -11.09 10.93 -8.41
N THR A 188 -11.16 11.74 -9.46
CA THR A 188 -10.02 12.56 -9.91
C THR A 188 -9.68 13.69 -8.94
N LEU A 189 -10.63 14.15 -8.11
CA LEU A 189 -10.36 15.14 -7.08
C LEU A 189 -9.57 14.52 -5.92
N ASN A 190 -9.82 13.25 -5.59
CA ASN A 190 -9.00 12.49 -4.65
C ASN A 190 -7.56 12.34 -5.18
N CYS A 191 -7.41 11.93 -6.44
CA CYS A 191 -6.09 11.82 -7.06
C CYS A 191 -5.34 13.16 -7.07
N LYS A 192 -6.04 14.27 -7.36
CA LYS A 192 -5.46 15.60 -7.27
C LYS A 192 -4.99 15.96 -5.85
N ALA A 193 -5.66 15.49 -4.81
CA ALA A 193 -5.24 15.72 -3.42
C ALA A 193 -3.96 14.93 -3.05
N ALA A 194 -3.66 13.86 -3.79
CA ALA A 194 -2.47 13.03 -3.58
C ALA A 194 -1.20 13.57 -4.28
N ILE A 195 -1.34 14.48 -5.26
CA ILE A 195 -0.26 15.11 -6.05
C ILE A 195 0.21 16.40 -5.38
#